data_AF-A0A227IQD5-F1
#
_entry.id   AF-A0A227IQD5-F1
#
_cell.length_a   1.000
_cell.length_b   1.000
_cell.length_c   1.000
_cell.angle_alpha   90.00
_cell.angle_beta   90.00
_cell.angle_gamma   90.00
#
_symmetry.space_group_name_H-M   'P 1'
#
loop_
_entity.id
_entity.type
_entity.pdbx_description
1 polymer ?
#
loop_
_entity_poly.entity_id
_entity_poly.type
_entity_poly.pdbx_seq_one_letter_code
_entity_poly.pdbx_strand_id
1 'polypeptide(L)' 'IAAQIVAVANTFDVLTTHHPYRQAWSIPYALLELEKWVYQGLLSRECVNALREHQNYLKQIIHKYPEHYTGLGLM' A
#
# COMPACT_ATOMS: atom_id res chain seq x y z
N ILE A 1 -18.12 -3.31 1.15
CA ILE A 1 -17.02 -3.14 2.12
C ILE A 1 -15.78 -3.96 1.76
N ALA A 2 -15.85 -5.29 1.57
CA ALA A 2 -14.69 -6.13 1.28
C ALA A 2 -13.84 -5.64 0.08
N ALA A 3 -14.47 -5.26 -1.03
CA ALA A 3 -13.76 -4.72 -2.19
C ALA A 3 -12.96 -3.43 -1.91
N GLN A 4 -13.44 -2.58 -1.00
CA GLN A 4 -12.74 -1.34 -0.62
C GLN A 4 -11.50 -1.65 0.22
N ILE A 5 -11.60 -2.63 1.12
CA ILE A 5 -10.47 -3.11 1.92
C ILE A 5 -9.38 -3.66 0.99
N VAL A 6 -9.76 -4.54 0.06
CA VAL A 6 -8.82 -5.14 -0.90
C VAL A 6 -8.19 -4.08 -1.81
N ALA A 7 -8.97 -3.11 -2.30
CA ALA A 7 -8.45 -2.03 -3.14
C ALA A 7 -7.39 -1.18 -2.43
N VAL A 8 -7.65 -0.82 -1.16
CA VAL A 8 -6.69 -0.07 -0.33
C VAL A 8 -5.46 -0.91 -0.01
N ALA A 9 -5.63 -2.19 0.34
CA ALA A 9 -4.53 -3.10 0.64
C ALA A 9 -3.61 -3.33 -0.58
N ASN A 10 -4.19 -3.66 -1.74
CA ASN A 10 -3.43 -3.89 -2.98
C ASN A 10 -2.66 -2.63 -3.40
N THR A 11 -3.30 -1.47 -3.28
CA THR A 11 -2.64 -0.21 -3.60
C THR A 11 -1.46 0.04 -2.68
N PHE A 12 -1.67 -0.07 -1.36
CA PHE A 12 -0.63 0.11 -0.37
C PHE A 12 0.56 -0.82 -0.64
N ASP A 13 0.28 -2.09 -0.91
CA ASP A 13 1.27 -3.11 -1.20
C ASP A 13 2.13 -2.77 -2.45
N VAL A 14 1.48 -2.34 -3.54
CA VAL A 14 2.18 -1.88 -4.75
C VAL A 14 3.09 -0.68 -4.47
N LEU A 15 2.67 0.26 -3.61
CA LEU A 15 3.47 1.44 -3.25
C LEU A 15 4.66 1.08 -2.36
N THR A 16 4.52 0.10 -1.47
CA THR A 16 5.58 -0.32 -0.53
C THR A 16 6.48 -1.44 -1.07
N THR A 17 6.20 -1.93 -2.27
CA THR A 17 7.03 -2.94 -2.95
C THR A 17 8.06 -2.28 -3.87
N HIS A 18 9.27 -2.82 -3.90
CA HIS A 18 10.29 -2.40 -4.85
C HIS A 18 9.97 -2.93 -6.23
N HIS A 19 9.97 -2.04 -7.23
CA HIS A 19 9.82 -2.38 -8.65
C HIS A 19 11.12 -2.08 -9.41
N PRO A 20 11.37 -2.67 -10.60
CA PRO A 20 12.60 -2.45 -11.37
C PRO A 20 12.87 -0.98 -11.69
N TYR A 21 11.80 -0.19 -11.82
CA TYR A 21 11.85 1.22 -12.20
C TYR A 21 11.39 2.17 -11.08
N ARG A 22 11.05 1.64 -9.90
CA ARG A 22 10.55 2.45 -8.78
C ARG A 22 10.99 1.86 -7.45
N GLN A 23 11.64 2.70 -6.65
CA GLN A 23 11.95 2.37 -5.26
C GLN A 23 10.66 2.27 -4.42
N ALA A 24 10.60 1.28 -3.53
CA ALA A 24 9.53 1.18 -2.54
C ALA A 24 9.39 2.49 -1.76
N TRP A 25 8.15 2.91 -1.54
CA TRP A 25 7.88 4.06 -0.69
C TRP A 25 7.94 3.67 0.79
N SER A 26 8.32 4.63 1.62
CA SER A 26 8.18 4.47 3.07
C SER A 26 6.70 4.42 3.44
N ILE A 27 6.37 3.71 4.53
CA ILE A 27 4.99 3.59 5.03
C ILE A 27 4.32 4.98 5.19
N PRO A 28 4.96 5.99 5.81
CA PRO A 28 4.33 7.31 5.94
C PRO A 28 4.05 7.98 4.59
N TYR A 29 4.95 7.81 3.62
CA TYR A 29 4.78 8.41 2.29
C TYR A 29 3.67 7.71 1.49
N ALA A 30 3.60 6.37 1.56
CA ALA A 30 2.50 5.61 0.97
C ALA A 30 1.14 6.02 1.55
N LEU A 31 1.03 6.14 2.88
CA LEU A 31 -0.21 6.59 3.53
C LEU A 31 -0.61 8.01 3.11
N LEU A 32 0.36 8.93 3.01
CA LEU A 32 0.10 10.30 2.54
C LEU A 32 -0.43 10.32 1.10
N GLU A 33 0.05 9.43 0.24
CA GLU A 33 -0.51 9.31 -1.12
C GLU A 33 -1.93 8.71 -1.12
N LEU A 34 -2.19 7.70 -0.29
CA LEU A 34 -3.55 7.16 -0.15
C LEU A 34 -4.54 8.23 0.34
N GLU A 35 -4.12 9.12 1.24
CA GLU A 35 -4.94 10.24 1.71
C GLU A 35 -5.31 11.21 0.56
N LYS A 36 -4.40 11.44 -0.39
CA LYS A 36 -4.72 12.23 -1.60
C LYS A 36 -5.80 11.54 -2.44
N TRP A 37 -5.72 10.22 -2.59
CA TRP A 37 -6.72 9.46 -3.37
C TRP A 37 -8.06 9.37 -2.65
N VAL A 38 -8.07 9.37 -1.32
CA VAL A 38 -9.30 9.56 -0.53
C VAL A 38 -9.90 10.94 -0.80
N TYR A 39 -9.09 12.01 -0.83
CA TYR A 39 -9.58 13.36 -1.14
C TYR A 39 -10.18 13.46 -2.56
N GLN A 40 -9.63 12.69 -3.50
CA GLN A 40 -10.15 12.57 -4.88
C GLN A 40 -11.38 11.66 -4.99
N GLY A 41 -11.83 11.01 -3.91
CA GLY A 41 -12.97 10.09 -3.91
C GLY A 41 -12.66 8.71 -4.51
N LEU A 42 -11.39 8.36 -4.70
CA LEU A 42 -10.95 7.10 -5.31
C LEU A 42 -10.84 5.94 -4.31
N LEU A 43 -10.60 6.25 -3.03
CA LEU A 43 -10.42 5.25 -1.96
C LEU A 43 -11.31 5.56 -0.75
N SER A 44 -11.63 4.51 0.03
CA SER A 44 -12.35 4.65 1.30
C SER A 44 -11.47 5.29 2.36
N ARG A 45 -11.99 6.36 2.98
CA ARG A 45 -11.34 7.04 4.10
C ARG A 45 -11.19 6.12 5.32
N GLU A 46 -12.21 5.33 5.59
CA GLU A 46 -12.27 4.41 6.73
C GLU A 46 -11.19 3.33 6.61
N CYS A 47 -11.03 2.76 5.42
CA CYS A 47 -10.02 1.73 5.15
C CYS A 47 -8.59 2.31 5.25
N VAL A 48 -8.35 3.52 4.73
CA VAL A 48 -7.04 4.18 4.83
C VAL A 48 -6.72 4.58 6.27
N ASN A 49 -7.71 5.04 7.03
CA ASN A 49 -7.55 5.32 8.46
C ASN A 49 -7.17 4.06 9.26
N ALA A 50 -7.79 2.92 8.97
CA ALA A 50 -7.43 1.66 9.61
C ALA A 50 -5.96 1.29 9.37
N LEU A 51 -5.44 1.44 8.14
CA LEU A 51 -4.00 1.24 7.88
C LEU A 51 -3.13 2.19 8.71
N ARG A 52 -3.50 3.47 8.75
CA ARG A 52 -2.75 4.53 9.45
C ARG A 52 -2.64 4.29 10.95
N GLU A 53 -3.68 3.74 11.58
CA GLU A 53 -3.70 3.41 13.01
C GLU A 53 -2.79 2.20 13.34
N HIS A 54 -2.45 1.37 12.35
CA HIS A 54 -1.67 0.15 12.53
C HIS A 54 -0.28 0.18 11.89
N GLN A 55 0.31 1.37 11.69
CA GLN A 55 1.64 1.54 11.06
C GLN A 55 2.76 0.67 11.63
N ASN A 56 2.81 0.50 12.96
CA ASN A 56 3.81 -0.35 13.61
C ASN A 56 3.67 -1.82 13.21
N TYR A 57 2.44 -2.30 13.05
CA TYR A 57 2.16 -3.66 12.59
C TYR A 57 2.48 -3.83 11.11
N LEU A 58 2.14 -2.83 10.27
CA LEU A 58 2.52 -2.83 8.85
C LEU A 58 4.03 -2.94 8.65
N LYS A 59 4.81 -2.24 9.47
CA LYS A 59 6.28 -2.33 9.44
C LYS A 59 6.77 -3.74 9.75
N GLN A 60 6.13 -4.44 10.69
CA GLN A 60 6.48 -5.83 11.01
C GLN A 60 6.13 -6.77 9.84
N ILE A 61 4.96 -6.58 9.21
CA ILE A 61 4.52 -7.39 8.08
C ILE A 61 5.44 -7.23 6.87
N ILE A 62 5.74 -6.00 6.45
CA ILE A 62 6.63 -5.73 5.30
C ILE A 62 8.04 -6.27 5.56
N HIS A 63 8.52 -6.16 6.80
CA HIS A 63 9.83 -6.72 7.15
C HIS A 63 9.84 -8.26 7.15
N LYS A 64 8.75 -8.89 7.60
CA LYS A 64 8.62 -10.34 7.68
C LYS A 64 8.36 -10.99 6.31
N TYR A 65 7.64 -10.30 5.44
CA TYR A 65 7.29 -10.74 4.10
C TYR A 65 7.74 -9.68 3.08
N PRO A 66 9.06 -9.59 2.82
CA PRO A 66 9.54 -8.68 1.80
C PRO A 66 9.10 -9.20 0.43
N GLU A 67 8.21 -8.44 -0.22
CA GLU A 67 7.79 -8.73 -1.59
C GLU A 67 8.97 -8.51 -2.54
N HIS A 68 9.37 -9.59 -3.22
CA HIS A 68 10.30 -9.51 -4.33
C HIS A 68 9.49 -9.30 -5.60
N TYR A 69 9.80 -8.26 -6.36
CA TYR A 69 9.28 -8.16 -7.72
C TYR A 69 9.83 -9.34 -8.55
N THR A 70 9.06 -10.41 -8.63
CA THR A 70 9.23 -11.45 -9.65
C THR A 70 8.49 -10.96 -10.88
N GLY A 71 9.22 -10.46 -11.88
CA GLY A 71 8.66 -9.92 -13.12
C GLY A 71 7.97 -10.98 -14.00
N LEU A 72 6.88 -11.58 -13.53
CA LEU A 72 6.02 -12.51 -14.27
C LEU A 72 4.64 -11.85 -14.46
N GLY A 73 4.23 -11.44 -15.66
CA GLY A 73 4.93 -11.60 -16.93
C GLY A 73 4.34 -10.76 -18.05
N LEU A 74 5.25 -10.05 -18.73
CA LEU A 74 5.22 -9.73 -20.16
C LEU A 74 6.68 -9.52 -20.59
N MET A 75 7.38 -10.63 -20.85
CA MET A 75 8.42 -10.73 -21.88
C MET A 75 8.12 -11.98 -22.69
#